data_AF-A0A157ZMF6-F1
#
_entry.id   AF-A0A157ZMF6-F1
#
_cell.length_a   1.000
_cell.length_b   1.000
_cell.length_c   1.000
_cell.angle_alpha   90.00
_cell.angle_beta   90.00
_cell.angle_gamma   90.00
#
_symmetry.space_group_name_H-M   'P 1'
#
loop_
_entity.id
_entity.type
_entity.pdbx_description
1 polymer ?
#
loop_
_entity_poly.entity_id
_entity_poly.type
_entity_poly.pdbx_seq_one_letter_code
_entity_poly.pdbx_strand_id
1 'polypeptide(L)'
;MRSNQPVIALLQGLAALLEEERSCNPAFAAKLDALMRPRDERASARPKPKDIDLPDVHIELAARDDDDFRAWLRTQPADVLKAIIRREDLDPARRAAKWKDEKKLANFIADGLHARMSRGSAFIGRAKDPSAPE
;
A
#
# COMPACT_ATOMS: atom_id res chain seq x y z
N MET A 1 -7.95 30.99 -9.42
CA MET A 1 -7.73 30.09 -8.27
C MET A 1 -8.95 30.22 -7.36
N ARG A 2 -9.76 29.17 -7.23
CA ARG A 2 -10.97 29.22 -6.36
C ARG A 2 -10.49 29.20 -4.90
N SER A 3 -10.98 30.12 -4.08
CA SER A 3 -10.63 30.21 -2.67
C SER A 3 -11.19 28.99 -1.93
N ASN A 4 -10.34 28.26 -1.20
CA ASN A 4 -10.75 27.11 -0.37
C ASN A 4 -11.28 27.55 1.01
N GLN A 5 -11.24 28.85 1.31
CA GLN A 5 -11.75 29.46 2.53
C GLN A 5 -13.15 28.98 2.98
N PRO A 6 -14.17 28.89 2.09
CA PRO A 6 -15.49 28.42 2.51
C PRO A 6 -15.49 26.95 2.96
N VAL A 7 -14.65 26.11 2.36
CA VAL A 7 -14.53 24.68 2.75
C VAL A 7 -13.82 24.56 4.08
N ILE A 8 -12.77 25.36 4.31
CA ILE A 8 -12.02 25.39 5.57
C ILE A 8 -12.95 25.81 6.71
N ALA A 9 -13.74 26.88 6.53
CA ALA A 9 -14.69 27.35 7.52
C ALA A 9 -15.77 26.29 7.84
N LEU A 10 -16.26 25.57 6.83
CA LEU A 10 -17.23 24.49 7.04
C LEU A 10 -16.63 23.31 7.82
N LEU A 11 -15.39 22.92 7.52
CA LEU A 11 -14.69 21.87 8.24
C LEU A 11 -14.42 22.26 9.70
N GLN A 12 -14.08 23.53 9.96
CA GLN A 12 -13.91 24.05 11.32
C GLN A 12 -15.24 24.03 12.09
N GLY A 13 -16.34 24.43 11.46
CA GLY A 13 -17.67 24.35 12.07
C GLY A 13 -18.10 22.92 12.39
N LEU A 14 -17.82 21.97 11.49
CA LEU A 14 -18.08 20.55 11.73
C LEU A 14 -17.25 20.00 12.89
N ALA A 15 -15.96 20.37 12.97
CA ALA A 15 -15.08 19.95 14.05
C ALA A 15 -15.58 20.44 15.41
N ALA A 16 -16.01 21.71 15.50
CA ALA A 16 -16.58 22.27 16.73
C ALA A 16 -17.85 21.53 17.18
N LEU A 17 -18.76 21.23 16.25
CA LEU A 17 -20.00 20.50 16.55
C LEU A 17 -19.72 19.06 17.04
N LEU A 18 -18.73 18.39 16.43
CA LEU A 18 -18.30 17.06 16.89
C LEU A 18 -17.69 17.10 18.30
N GLU A 19 -16.97 18.15 18.65
CA GLU A 19 -16.35 18.32 19.97
C GLU A 19 -17.38 18.65 21.06
N GLU A 20 -18.40 19.43 20.72
CA GLU A 20 -19.55 19.70 21.59
C GLU A 20 -20.35 18.42 21.87
N GLU A 21 -20.69 17.65 20.83
CA GLU A 21 -21.41 16.37 20.97
C GLU A 21 -20.58 15.32 21.72
N ARG A 22 -19.26 15.29 21.52
CA ARG A 22 -18.35 14.42 22.28
C ARG A 22 -18.38 14.74 23.78
N SER A 23 -18.45 16.02 24.13
CA SER A 23 -18.42 16.48 25.53
C SER A 23 -19.74 16.21 26.26
N CYS A 24 -20.86 16.32 25.54
CA CYS A 24 -22.20 16.11 26.10
C CYS A 24 -22.65 14.64 26.07
N ASN A 25 -22.11 13.81 25.18
CA ASN A 25 -22.56 12.43 24.99
C ASN A 25 -21.39 11.41 25.04
N PRO A 26 -21.19 10.73 26.18
CA PRO A 26 -20.09 9.77 26.33
C PRO A 26 -20.22 8.54 25.42
N ALA A 27 -21.45 8.16 25.04
CA ALA A 27 -21.68 7.06 24.10
C ALA A 27 -21.30 7.45 22.66
N PHE A 28 -21.48 8.72 22.29
CA PHE A 28 -21.00 9.27 21.02
C PHE A 28 -19.47 9.37 21.01
N ALA A 29 -18.88 9.88 22.10
CA ALA A 29 -17.43 9.97 22.26
C ALA A 29 -16.72 8.63 22.04
N ALA A 30 -17.24 7.56 22.65
CA ALA A 30 -16.68 6.21 22.48
C ALA A 30 -16.73 5.73 21.02
N LYS A 31 -17.78 6.07 20.26
CA LYS A 31 -17.90 5.72 18.82
C LYS A 31 -16.94 6.53 17.97
N LEU A 32 -16.81 7.83 18.26
CA LEU A 32 -15.89 8.73 17.56
C LEU A 32 -14.43 8.29 17.79
N ASP A 33 -14.06 7.99 19.03
CA ASP A 33 -12.73 7.48 19.37
C ASP A 33 -12.43 6.14 18.69
N ALA A 34 -13.43 5.26 18.56
CA ALA A 34 -13.28 4.01 17.82
C ALA A 34 -13.07 4.19 16.30
N LEU A 35 -13.62 5.26 15.71
CA LEU A 35 -13.44 5.61 14.31
C LEU A 35 -12.12 6.35 14.06
N MET A 36 -11.68 7.17 15.02
CA MET A 36 -10.46 7.96 14.92
C MET A 36 -9.20 7.21 15.34
N ARG A 37 -9.33 6.07 16.04
CA ARG A 37 -8.20 5.17 16.27
C ARG A 37 -7.56 4.83 14.92
N PRO A 38 -6.25 5.10 14.74
CA PRO A 38 -5.51 4.65 13.57
C PRO A 38 -5.81 3.17 13.36
N ARG A 39 -5.98 2.73 12.11
CA ARG A 39 -6.26 1.34 11.75
C ARG A 39 -5.03 0.43 11.97
N ASP A 40 -4.18 0.76 12.92
CA ASP A 40 -3.22 -0.17 13.46
C ASP A 40 -3.96 -0.95 14.55
N GLU A 41 -3.98 -2.27 14.38
CA GLU A 41 -4.46 -3.22 15.40
C GLU A 41 -5.98 -3.36 15.57
N ARG A 42 -6.71 -3.56 14.46
CA ARG A 42 -7.65 -4.70 14.52
C ARG A 42 -6.79 -5.94 14.64
N ALA A 43 -6.59 -6.39 15.88
CA ALA A 43 -5.90 -7.60 16.27
C ALA A 43 -6.50 -8.82 15.54
N SER A 44 -6.09 -9.00 14.28
CA SER A 44 -6.09 -10.30 13.66
C SER A 44 -4.97 -11.04 14.37
N ALA A 45 -5.33 -11.89 15.33
CA ALA A 45 -4.47 -12.86 15.97
C ALA A 45 -3.96 -13.87 14.94
N ARG A 46 -3.15 -13.39 13.99
CA ARG A 46 -2.35 -14.23 13.11
C ARG A 46 -0.97 -14.29 13.75
N PRO A 47 -0.43 -15.50 13.98
CA PRO A 47 0.92 -15.65 14.48
C PRO A 47 1.86 -14.82 13.60
N LYS A 48 2.62 -13.93 14.23
CA LYS A 48 3.71 -13.20 13.58
C LYS A 48 4.63 -14.27 12.97
N PRO A 49 4.78 -14.35 11.63
CA PRO A 49 5.85 -15.16 11.08
C PRO A 49 7.17 -14.59 11.61
N LYS A 50 8.12 -15.48 11.88
CA LYS A 50 9.50 -15.14 12.29
C LYS A 50 9.97 -13.89 11.53
N ASP A 51 10.58 -12.94 12.22
CA ASP A 51 11.29 -11.82 11.60
C ASP A 51 12.37 -12.39 10.70
N ILE A 52 12.00 -12.68 9.46
CA ILE A 52 12.93 -12.90 8.38
C ILE A 52 13.33 -11.49 7.98
N ASP A 53 14.60 -11.17 8.15
CA ASP A 53 15.14 -9.88 7.71
C ASP A 53 15.01 -9.83 6.18
N LEU A 54 14.01 -9.09 5.70
CA LEU A 54 13.65 -9.05 4.30
C LEU A 54 14.33 -7.83 3.65
N PRO A 55 15.19 -8.04 2.64
CA PRO A 55 15.75 -6.94 1.86
C PRO A 55 14.61 -6.10 1.26
N ASP A 56 14.83 -4.79 1.17
CA ASP A 56 13.88 -3.88 0.55
C ASP A 56 13.92 -4.08 -0.97
N VAL A 57 12.87 -4.73 -1.47
CA VAL A 57 12.77 -5.16 -2.86
C VAL A 57 12.64 -3.98 -3.82
N HIS A 58 12.16 -2.82 -3.36
CA HIS A 58 12.09 -1.62 -4.20
C HIS A 58 13.45 -0.96 -4.39
N ILE A 59 14.31 -1.01 -3.37
CA ILE A 59 15.70 -0.53 -3.49
C ILE A 59 16.47 -1.40 -4.47
N GLU A 60 16.36 -2.72 -4.32
CA GLU A 60 17.03 -3.67 -5.22
C GLU A 60 16.50 -3.59 -6.67
N LEU A 61 15.20 -3.35 -6.86
CA LEU A 61 14.61 -3.14 -8.18
C LEU A 61 15.05 -1.81 -8.81
N ALA A 62 15.29 -0.76 -8.01
CA ALA A 62 15.80 0.52 -8.51
C ALA A 62 17.32 0.48 -8.81
N ALA A 63 18.05 -0.41 -8.14
CA ALA A 63 19.50 -0.53 -8.26
C ALA A 63 19.96 -1.50 -9.37
N ARG A 64 19.06 -2.35 -9.87
CA ARG A 64 19.37 -3.42 -10.84
C ARG A 64 18.49 -3.30 -12.08
N ASP A 65 19.00 -3.74 -13.22
CA ASP A 65 18.18 -3.97 -14.40
C ASP A 65 17.25 -5.17 -14.21
N ASP A 66 16.15 -5.22 -14.97
CA ASP A 66 15.08 -6.22 -14.81
C ASP A 66 15.57 -7.68 -14.83
N ASP A 67 16.53 -7.99 -15.70
CA ASP A 67 17.10 -9.35 -15.80
C ASP A 67 18.02 -9.68 -14.62
N ASP A 68 18.78 -8.70 -14.12
CA ASP A 68 19.63 -8.84 -12.93
C ASP A 68 18.80 -8.96 -11.66
N PHE A 69 17.68 -8.24 -11.58
CA PHE A 69 16.72 -8.36 -10.50
C PHE A 69 16.07 -9.76 -10.49
N ARG A 70 15.68 -10.28 -11.65
CA ARG A 70 15.16 -11.66 -11.78
C ARG A 70 16.20 -12.70 -11.42
N ALA A 71 17.46 -12.50 -11.81
CA ALA A 71 18.56 -13.38 -11.41
C ALA A 71 18.77 -13.35 -9.90
N TRP A 72 18.77 -12.16 -9.29
CA TRP A 72 18.89 -11.99 -7.85
C TRP A 72 17.75 -12.67 -7.08
N LEU A 73 16.49 -12.51 -7.51
CA LEU A 73 15.36 -13.17 -6.88
C LEU A 73 15.50 -14.71 -6.90
N ARG A 74 16.10 -15.28 -7.94
CA ARG A 74 16.34 -16.73 -8.03
C ARG A 74 17.43 -17.22 -7.07
N THR A 75 18.26 -16.32 -6.53
CA THR A 75 19.25 -16.67 -5.48
C THR A 75 18.64 -16.68 -4.08
N GLN A 76 17.42 -16.15 -3.92
CA GLN A 76 16.74 -16.09 -2.63
C GLN A 76 15.99 -17.41 -2.36
N PRO A 77 15.96 -17.87 -1.10
CA PRO A 77 15.24 -19.08 -0.75
C PRO A 77 13.73 -18.87 -0.89
N ALA A 78 13.00 -19.96 -1.19
CA ALA A 78 11.54 -19.93 -1.35
C ALA A 78 10.79 -19.25 -0.20
N ASP A 79 11.26 -19.36 1.04
CA ASP A 79 10.63 -18.74 2.21
C ASP A 79 10.76 -17.21 2.20
N VAL A 80 11.91 -16.68 1.77
CA VAL A 80 12.13 -15.23 1.59
C VAL A 80 11.26 -14.72 0.44
N LEU A 81 11.20 -15.44 -0.68
CA LEU A 81 10.34 -15.06 -1.81
C LEU A 81 8.86 -15.01 -1.42
N LYS A 82 8.37 -15.99 -0.65
CA LYS A 82 6.98 -15.96 -0.14
C LYS A 82 6.74 -14.83 0.84
N ALA A 83 7.72 -14.52 1.69
CA ALA A 83 7.63 -13.39 2.61
C ALA A 83 7.57 -12.07 1.84
N ILE A 84 8.35 -11.93 0.75
CA ILE A 84 8.31 -10.75 -0.14
C ILE A 84 6.92 -10.61 -0.75
N ILE A 85 6.37 -11.68 -1.34
CA ILE A 85 5.01 -11.68 -1.92
C ILE A 85 3.96 -11.23 -0.91
N ARG A 86 4.11 -11.63 0.36
CA ARG A 86 3.20 -11.26 1.45
C ARG A 86 3.39 -9.80 1.89
N ARG A 87 4.64 -9.33 2.00
CA ARG A 87 4.97 -7.94 2.39
C ARG A 87 4.44 -6.95 1.36
N GLU A 88 4.65 -7.27 0.08
CA GLU A 88 4.19 -6.46 -1.04
C GLU A 88 2.72 -6.72 -1.39
N ASP A 89 2.01 -7.63 -0.72
CA ASP A 89 0.63 -8.01 -1.02
C ASP A 89 0.37 -8.33 -2.51
N LEU A 90 1.35 -8.95 -3.18
CA LEU A 90 1.27 -9.29 -4.62
C LEU A 90 0.25 -10.41 -4.91
N ASP A 91 -0.09 -11.20 -3.89
CA ASP A 91 -0.98 -12.34 -3.98
C ASP A 91 -2.08 -12.29 -2.91
N PRO A 92 -3.12 -11.45 -3.11
CA PRO A 92 -4.24 -11.34 -2.17
C PRO A 92 -5.01 -12.67 -2.04
N ALA A 93 -4.95 -13.53 -3.06
CA ALA A 93 -5.58 -14.85 -3.09
C ALA A 93 -4.75 -15.96 -2.41
N ARG A 94 -3.52 -15.66 -1.95
CA ARG A 94 -2.60 -16.58 -1.25
C ARG A 94 -2.30 -17.88 -2.00
N ARG A 95 -2.37 -17.85 -3.33
CA ARG A 95 -2.06 -18.98 -4.21
C ARG A 95 -0.58 -19.36 -4.16
N ALA A 96 0.31 -18.38 -4.04
CA ALA A 96 1.77 -18.53 -4.00
C ALA A 96 2.28 -19.18 -2.71
N ALA A 97 1.49 -19.19 -1.63
CA ALA A 97 1.88 -19.82 -0.37
C ALA A 97 2.20 -21.32 -0.51
N LYS A 98 1.50 -22.01 -1.43
CA LYS A 98 1.67 -23.45 -1.70
C LYS A 98 2.76 -23.75 -2.72
N TRP A 99 3.31 -22.75 -3.39
CA TRP A 99 4.32 -22.97 -4.43
C TRP A 99 5.65 -23.36 -3.78
N LYS A 100 6.32 -24.35 -4.36
CA LYS A 100 7.67 -24.78 -3.94
C LYS A 100 8.75 -24.37 -4.94
N ASP A 101 8.34 -23.91 -6.12
CA ASP A 101 9.23 -23.54 -7.19
C ASP A 101 9.69 -22.08 -7.03
N GLU A 102 10.97 -21.92 -6.75
CA GLU A 102 11.64 -20.64 -6.56
C GLU A 102 11.64 -19.80 -7.84
N LYS A 103 11.81 -20.43 -9.02
CA LYS A 103 11.79 -19.71 -10.29
C LYS A 103 10.41 -19.13 -10.57
N LYS A 104 9.36 -19.90 -10.26
CA LYS A 104 7.98 -19.45 -10.38
C LYS A 104 7.67 -18.30 -9.42
N LEU A 105 8.15 -18.37 -8.18
CA LEU A 105 7.99 -17.31 -7.19
C LEU A 105 8.73 -16.03 -7.59
N ALA A 106 9.98 -16.15 -8.05
CA ALA A 106 10.80 -15.04 -8.52
C ALA A 106 10.17 -14.31 -9.70
N ASN A 107 9.74 -15.04 -10.73
CA ASN A 107 9.07 -14.43 -11.89
C ASN A 107 7.76 -13.73 -11.47
N PHE A 108 6.98 -14.35 -10.59
CA PHE A 108 5.73 -13.75 -10.10
C PHE A 108 5.95 -12.43 -9.35
N ILE A 109 7.03 -12.32 -8.57
CA ILE A 109 7.40 -11.08 -7.88
C ILE A 109 7.79 -10.00 -8.89
N ALA A 110 8.69 -10.31 -9.82
CA ALA A 110 9.15 -9.37 -10.84
C ALA A 110 7.99 -8.83 -11.69
N ASP A 111 7.15 -9.72 -12.21
CA ASP A 111 6.01 -9.34 -13.05
C ASP A 111 4.96 -8.53 -12.27
N GLY A 112 4.73 -8.88 -11.00
CA GLY A 112 3.80 -8.19 -10.13
C GLY A 112 4.25 -6.77 -9.77
N LEU A 113 5.53 -6.58 -9.49
CA LEU A 113 6.11 -5.26 -9.21
C LEU A 113 6.12 -4.38 -10.46
N HIS A 114 6.55 -4.92 -11.60
CA HIS A 114 6.55 -4.19 -12.87
C HIS A 114 5.13 -3.77 -13.29
N ALA A 115 4.13 -4.65 -13.15
CA ALA A 115 2.74 -4.33 -13.43
C ALA A 115 2.19 -3.20 -12.54
N ARG A 116 2.63 -3.11 -11.28
CA ARG A 116 2.25 -2.02 -10.37
C ARG A 116 2.93 -0.71 -10.72
N MET A 117 4.23 -0.73 -11.02
CA MET A 117 4.96 0.45 -11.48
C MET A 117 4.39 1.01 -12.79
N SER A 118 4.08 0.14 -13.74
CA SER A 118 3.44 0.52 -15.01
C SER A 118 2.03 1.13 -14.80
N ARG A 119 1.23 0.58 -13.87
CA ARG A 119 -0.06 1.18 -13.51
C ARG A 119 0.07 2.53 -12.80
N GLY A 120 1.11 2.72 -12.00
CA GLY A 120 1.43 4.01 -11.39
C GLY A 120 1.81 5.08 -12.44
N SER A 121 2.53 4.68 -13.49
CA SER A 121 2.93 5.60 -14.57
C SER A 121 1.77 6.04 -15.46
N ALA A 122 0.72 5.22 -15.60
CA ALA A 122 -0.48 5.54 -16.36
C ALA A 122 -1.27 6.76 -15.81
N PHE A 123 -1.05 7.14 -14.54
CA PHE A 123 -1.63 8.35 -13.96
C PHE A 123 -0.77 9.61 -14.19
N ILE A 124 0.52 9.45 -14.52
CA ILE A 124 1.46 10.56 -14.70
C ILE A 124 1.41 11.13 -16.13
N GLY A 125 1.00 10.33 -17.12
CA GLY A 125 0.96 10.73 -18.53
C GLY A 125 -0.29 11.47 -19.02
N ARG A 126 -1.27 11.77 -18.15
CA ARG A 126 -2.51 12.48 -18.56
C ARG A 126 -2.50 13.97 -18.21
N ALA A 127 -1.33 14.56 -18.05
CA ALA A 127 -1.16 16.00 -17.96
C ALA A 127 -1.31 16.61 -19.36
N LYS A 128 -2.56 16.99 -19.68
CA LYS A 128 -2.96 18.13 -20.52
C LYS A 128 -2.12 18.36 -21.78
N ASP A 129 -2.67 17.95 -22.92
CA ASP A 129 -2.32 18.50 -24.23
C ASP A 129 -3.32 19.63 -24.55
N PRO A 130 -2.97 20.92 -24.40
CA PRO A 130 -3.79 22.03 -24.85
C PRO A 130 -3.25 22.49 -26.21
N SER A 131 -3.41 21.69 -27.25
CA SER A 131 -3.06 22.12 -28.60
C SER A 131 -3.91 21.43 -29.66
N ALA A 132 -5.06 22.03 -29.95
CA ALA A 132 -5.59 22.12 -31.31
C ALA A 132 -6.46 23.39 -31.41
N PRO A 133 -6.07 24.38 -32.24
CA PRO A 133 -6.79 25.64 -32.44
C PRO A 133 -7.87 25.53 -33.53
N GLU A 134 -8.78 26.51 -33.47
CA GLU A 134 -9.83 26.99 -34.42
C GLU A 134 -10.29 26.11 -35.60
#